data_AF-A0A2V8QBK1-F1
#
_entry.id   AF-A0A2V8QBK1-F1
#
_cell.length_a   1.000
_cell.length_b   1.000
_cell.length_c   1.000
_cell.angle_alpha   90.00
_cell.angle_beta   90.00
_cell.angle_gamma   90.00
#
_symmetry.space_group_name_H-M   'P 1'
#
loop_
_entity.id
_entity.type
_entity.pdbx_description
1 polymer ?
#
loop_
_entity_poly.entity_id
_entity_poly.type
_entity_poly.pdbx_seq_one_letter_code
_entity_poly.pdbx_strand_id
1 'polypeptide(L)' 'ELFEYEIARIDGAKLIPLGEISERADELQREQTIVIHCHSGGRSAEAVRLLQQRGFTNVYNLEGGIDAWSDQIDPGVPKY' A
#
# COMPACT_ATOMS: atom_id res chain seq x y z
N GLU A 1 7.72 -3.58 -4.40
CA GLU A 1 8.47 -4.54 -5.23
C GLU A 1 8.34 -5.95 -4.65
N LEU A 2 8.55 -7.00 -5.45
CA LEU A 2 8.42 -8.39 -4.98
C LEU A 2 9.39 -8.70 -3.82
N PHE A 3 10.65 -8.26 -3.94
CA PHE A 3 11.65 -8.50 -2.89
C PHE A 3 11.31 -7.79 -1.57
N GLU A 4 10.76 -6.57 -1.62
CA GLU A 4 10.31 -5.84 -0.42
C GLU A 4 9.19 -6.60 0.30
N TYR A 5 8.25 -7.16 -0.47
CA TYR A 5 7.12 -7.93 0.05
C TYR A 5 7.54 -9.28 0.65
N GLU A 6 8.61 -9.89 0.13
CA GLU A 6 9.20 -11.10 0.71
C GLU A 6 9.92 -10.82 2.04
N ILE A 7 10.49 -9.63 2.21
CA ILE A 7 11.17 -9.21 3.45
C ILE A 7 10.15 -8.79 4.51
N ALA A 8 9.19 -7.94 4.14
CA ALA A 8 8.22 -7.39 5.06
C ALA A 8 6.89 -7.09 4.38
N ARG A 9 5.81 -7.57 5.01
CA ARG A 9 4.44 -7.32 4.60
C ARG A 9 3.52 -7.30 5.81
N ILE A 10 2.43 -6.54 5.71
CA ILE A 10 1.32 -6.63 6.65
C ILE A 10 0.51 -7.88 6.29
N ASP A 11 0.12 -8.68 7.28
CA ASP A 11 -0.65 -9.89 7.01
C ASP A 11 -1.99 -9.57 6.31
N GLY A 12 -2.34 -10.38 5.32
CA GLY A 12 -3.49 -10.12 4.45
C GLY A 12 -3.31 -9.00 3.41
N ALA A 13 -2.17 -8.31 3.36
CA ALA A 13 -1.92 -7.30 2.34
C ALA A 13 -1.85 -7.92 0.93
N LYS A 14 -2.43 -7.22 -0.05
CA LYS A 14 -2.38 -7.60 -1.46
C LYS A 14 -1.22 -6.90 -2.17
N LEU A 15 -0.36 -7.66 -2.83
CA LEU A 15 0.77 -7.10 -3.60
C LEU A 15 0.28 -6.57 -4.97
N ILE A 16 0.30 -5.24 -5.11
CA ILE A 16 0.17 -4.55 -6.40
C ILE A 16 1.28 -3.48 -6.49
N PRO A 17 2.29 -3.67 -7.35
CA PRO A 17 3.33 -2.67 -7.59
C PRO A 17 2.76 -1.35 -8.12
N LEU A 18 3.40 -0.22 -7.79
CA LEU A 18 2.95 1.11 -8.21
C LEU A 18 2.84 1.22 -9.74
N GLY A 19 3.76 0.64 -10.50
CA GLY A 19 3.73 0.66 -11.97
C GLY A 19 2.52 -0.08 -12.55
N GLU A 20 1.96 -1.05 -11.82
CA GLU A 20 0.84 -1.89 -12.25
C GLU A 20 -0.50 -1.42 -11.70
N ILE A 21 -0.53 -0.50 -10.72
CA ILE A 21 -1.76 -0.08 -10.02
C ILE A 21 -2.84 0.42 -11.00
N SER A 22 -2.38 1.00 -12.10
CA SER A 22 -3.23 1.57 -13.11
C SER A 22 -3.98 0.53 -13.94
N GLU A 23 -3.30 -0.56 -14.28
CA GLU A 23 -3.85 -1.65 -15.08
C GLU A 23 -4.63 -2.64 -14.22
N ARG A 24 -4.22 -2.79 -12.95
CA ARG A 24 -4.78 -3.75 -11.98
C ARG A 24 -5.81 -3.12 -11.03
N ALA A 25 -6.24 -1.88 -11.30
CA ALA A 25 -7.22 -1.18 -10.47
C ALA A 25 -8.54 -1.93 -10.34
N ASP A 26 -8.96 -2.67 -11.37
CA ASP A 26 -10.21 -3.44 -11.37
C ASP A 26 -10.17 -4.67 -10.45
N GLU A 27 -8.99 -5.05 -9.92
CA GLU A 27 -8.91 -6.07 -8.89
C GLU A 27 -9.23 -5.55 -7.47
N LEU A 28 -9.54 -4.26 -7.34
CA LEU A 28 -9.86 -3.59 -6.08
C LEU A 28 -11.35 -3.27 -6.02
N GLN A 29 -11.96 -3.51 -4.85
CA GLN A 29 -13.38 -3.23 -4.63
C GLN A 29 -13.58 -1.77 -4.23
N ARG A 30 -14.24 -0.99 -5.08
CA ARG A 30 -14.36 0.48 -4.95
C ARG A 30 -15.13 0.92 -3.71
N GLU A 31 -16.03 0.07 -3.23
CA GLU A 31 -16.90 0.33 -2.09
C GLU A 31 -16.18 0.09 -0.75
N GLN A 32 -15.04 -0.59 -0.76
CA GLN A 32 -14.28 -0.89 0.45
C GLN A 32 -13.27 0.20 0.78
N THR A 33 -12.92 0.28 2.06
CA THR A 33 -11.78 1.06 2.51
C THR A 33 -10.50 0.37 2.05
N ILE A 34 -9.69 1.08 1.27
CA ILE A 34 -8.39 0.59 0.80
C ILE A 34 -7.30 1.43 1.46
N VAL A 35 -6.44 0.78 2.23
CA VAL A 35 -5.22 1.40 2.78
C VAL A 35 -4.04 0.89 1.99
N ILE A 36 -3.22 1.82 1.49
CA ILE A 36 -2.06 1.51 0.65
C ILE A 36 -0.80 1.90 1.41
N HIS A 37 0.19 1.01 1.40
CA HIS A 37 1.49 1.28 1.98
C HIS A 37 2.61 0.96 0.99
N CYS A 38 3.75 1.58 1.20
CA CYS A 38 5.04 1.18 0.62
C CYS A 38 6.07 1.15 1.76
N HIS A 39 7.37 1.24 1.45
CA HIS A 39 8.40 1.32 2.47
C HIS A 39 8.21 2.52 3.43
N SER A 40 8.12 3.75 2.91
CA SER A 40 8.13 5.00 3.71
C SER A 40 6.93 5.94 3.50
N GLY A 41 5.94 5.54 2.68
CA GLY A 41 4.73 6.31 2.41
C GLY A 41 4.72 7.14 1.10
N GLY A 42 5.88 7.35 0.45
CA GLY A 42 5.98 8.17 -0.77
C GLY A 42 5.32 7.53 -2.01
N ARG A 43 5.66 6.28 -2.33
CA ARG A 43 5.09 5.55 -3.49
C ARG A 43 3.60 5.27 -3.32
N SER A 44 3.16 5.03 -2.08
CA SER A 44 1.76 4.78 -1.76
C SER A 44 0.90 6.05 -1.84
N ALA A 45 1.45 7.23 -1.54
CA ALA A 45 0.77 8.50 -1.80
C ALA A 45 0.46 8.68 -3.31
N GLU A 46 1.41 8.34 -4.17
CA GLU A 46 1.19 8.36 -5.63
C GLU A 46 0.15 7.33 -6.08
N ALA A 47 0.18 6.10 -5.52
CA ALA A 47 -0.84 5.10 -5.79
C ALA A 47 -2.26 5.58 -5.40
N VAL A 48 -2.40 6.23 -4.24
CA VAL A 48 -3.68 6.82 -3.81
C VAL A 48 -4.16 7.86 -4.82
N ARG A 49 -3.28 8.76 -5.28
CA ARG A 49 -3.62 9.77 -6.29
C ARG A 49 -4.11 9.13 -7.59
N LEU A 50 -3.43 8.09 -8.07
CA LEU A 50 -3.81 7.37 -9.29
C LEU A 50 -5.16 6.66 -9.18
N LEU A 51 -5.47 6.08 -8.01
CA LEU A 51 -6.78 5.46 -7.77
C LEU A 51 -7.89 6.50 -7.61
N GLN A 52 -7.63 7.63 -6.94
CA GLN A 52 -8.59 8.74 -6.86
C GLN A 52 -8.96 9.27 -8.26
N GLN A 53 -7.99 9.38 -9.17
CA GLN A 53 -8.25 9.75 -10.57
C GLN A 53 -9.14 8.74 -11.31
N ARG A 54 -9.20 7.48 -10.85
CA ARG A 54 -10.10 6.44 -11.37
C ARG A 54 -11.44 6.36 -10.63
N GLY A 55 -11.71 7.29 -9.73
CA GLY A 55 -12.98 7.38 -9.00
C GLY A 55 -13.05 6.53 -7.73
N PHE A 56 -11.92 6.06 -7.21
CA PHE A 56 -11.88 5.48 -5.86
C PHE A 56 -12.01 6.62 -4.84
N THR A 57 -13.02 6.53 -3.97
CA THR A 57 -13.32 7.59 -2.99
C THR A 57 -12.84 7.25 -1.58
N ASN A 58 -12.58 5.96 -1.30
CA ASN A 58 -12.25 5.46 0.03
C ASN A 58 -10.85 4.82 0.06
N VAL A 59 -9.86 5.57 -0.43
CA VAL A 59 -8.45 5.17 -0.53
C VAL A 59 -7.57 6.05 0.35
N TYR A 60 -6.69 5.44 1.16
CA TYR A 60 -5.83 6.14 2.11
C TYR A 60 -4.37 5.69 1.99
N ASN A 61 -3.46 6.61 2.26
CA ASN A 61 -2.04 6.35 2.36
C ASN A 61 -1.68 6.04 3.82
N LEU A 62 -0.96 4.95 4.06
CA LEU A 62 -0.37 4.68 5.37
C LEU A 62 0.86 5.58 5.55
N GLU A 63 0.72 6.60 6.39
CA GLU A 63 1.79 7.58 6.67
C GLU A 63 3.02 6.90 7.27
N GLY A 64 4.20 7.22 6.75
CA GLY A 64 5.47 6.59 7.16
C GLY A 64 5.69 5.17 6.65
N GLY A 65 4.72 4.58 5.93
CA GLY A 65 4.84 3.27 5.31
C GLY A 65 5.04 2.11 6.31
N ILE A 66 5.52 0.98 5.80
CA ILE A 66 5.70 -0.23 6.60
C ILE A 66 6.74 -0.07 7.71
N ASP A 67 7.66 0.89 7.57
CA ASP A 67 8.61 1.24 8.62
C ASP A 67 7.92 1.83 9.85
N ALA A 68 6.99 2.78 9.64
CA ALA A 68 6.20 3.35 10.73
C ALA A 68 5.27 2.30 11.34
N TRP A 69 4.73 1.38 10.55
CA TRP A 69 3.97 0.23 11.05
C TRP A 69 4.81 -0.66 11.96
N SER A 70 6.03 -0.99 11.53
CA SER A 70 6.98 -1.76 12.33
C SER A 70 7.29 -1.08 13.67
N ASP A 71 7.57 0.23 13.63
CA ASP A 71 7.95 0.99 14.81
C ASP A 71 6.80 1.20 15.81
N GLN A 72 5.56 1.35 15.33
CA GLN A 72 4.44 1.83 16.14
C GLN A 72 3.36 0.79 16.43
N ILE A 73 3.21 -0.22 15.56
CA ILE A 73 2.08 -1.15 15.61
C ILE A 73 2.54 -2.59 15.80
N ASP A 74 3.45 -3.07 14.95
CA ASP A 74 3.91 -4.46 14.98
C ASP A 74 5.44 -4.57 14.75
N PRO A 75 6.24 -4.58 15.83
CA PRO A 75 7.69 -4.77 15.76
C PRO A 75 8.12 -6.14 15.21
N GLY A 76 7.19 -7.08 15.03
CA GLY A 76 7.44 -8.36 14.37
C GLY A 76 7.61 -8.24 12.86
N VAL A 77 7.12 -7.14 12.26
CA VAL A 77 7.34 -6.83 10.83
C VAL A 77 8.77 -6.30 10.67
N PRO A 78 9.64 -6.96 9.88
CA PRO A 78 11.02 -6.49 9.68
C PRO A 78 11.09 -5.12 9.00
N LYS A 79 12.13 -4.35 9.32
CA LYS A 79 12.52 -3.14 8.58
C LYS A 79 13.66 -3.46 7.62
N TYR A 80 13.77 -2.70 6.53
CA TYR A 80 14.77 -2.90 5.47
C TYR A 80 15.18 -1.60 4.80
#